data_AF-A0A7S0NEW6-F1
#
_entry.id   AF-A0A7S0NEW6-F1
#
_cell.length_a   1.000
_cell.length_b   1.000
_cell.length_c   1.000
_cell.angle_alpha   90.00
_cell.angle_beta   90.00
_cell.angle_gamma   90.00
#
_symmetry.space_group_name_H-M   'P 1'
#
loop_
_entity.id
_entity.type
_entity.pdbx_description
1 polymer ?
#
loop_
_entity_poly.entity_id
_entity_poly.type
_entity_poly.pdbx_seq_one_letter_code
_entity_poly.pdbx_strand_id
1 'polypeptide(L)'
;RIFLGHAKEAVAACRSTRIKEELEELEKRIMSKEAANVLRGRAEEAISSVRANLELMRVAGKRNKVQDARASLESAKKLLVCSEEDHSAKLEELEREVGDGEKWALLCDEGEELLEEGRRLLQEEEVEEAGKKLEAAIKKFDEAGEDRSMRAARDVQAEVDRRRSAVRGAELLEAMRRRMEERQYGQVCEMSKLAEVEFMRAGMGDKVVEVEKMFQEASGLLTRHENAEKGQTFLEDARQAVARGEMRQAKSLLVDAKAFFRFADRRDRLEEISKIEEELEEIETRQLANEQVDMALKDAHRLISEKDFRYSRIVLSKAEEAAARADEHYKQEIVRCRTHLNDEERRWERWQEGEEKLRQAQHAYKQEEFDAALKHLDRADECYKKADDEEK
;
A
#
# COMPACT_ATOMS: atom_id res chain seq x y z
N ARG A 1 -44.89 -34.43 -77.40
CA ARG A 1 -46.13 -35.25 -77.38
C ARG A 1 -47.01 -35.02 -78.61
N ILE A 2 -47.46 -33.79 -78.90
CA ILE A 2 -48.31 -33.48 -80.07
C ILE A 2 -47.66 -33.90 -81.40
N PHE A 3 -46.41 -33.49 -81.64
CA PHE A 3 -45.66 -33.90 -82.85
C PHE A 3 -45.37 -35.41 -82.94
N LEU A 4 -45.27 -36.11 -81.80
CA LEU A 4 -45.09 -37.57 -81.77
C LEU A 4 -46.37 -38.30 -82.18
N GLY A 5 -47.53 -37.76 -81.78
CA GLY A 5 -48.85 -38.23 -82.21
C GLY A 5 -49.01 -38.11 -83.72
N HIS A 6 -48.68 -36.95 -84.30
CA HIS A 6 -48.74 -36.74 -85.75
C HIS A 6 -47.72 -37.63 -86.50
N ALA A 7 -46.54 -37.89 -85.93
CA ALA A 7 -45.56 -38.80 -86.51
C ALA A 7 -46.06 -40.26 -86.50
N LYS A 8 -46.73 -40.72 -85.42
CA LYS A 8 -47.35 -42.05 -85.36
C LYS A 8 -48.42 -42.25 -86.42
N GLU A 9 -49.25 -41.23 -86.63
CA GLU A 9 -50.29 -41.22 -87.67
C GLU A 9 -49.69 -41.28 -89.08
N ALA A 10 -48.63 -40.50 -89.34
CA ALA A 10 -47.92 -40.52 -90.62
C ALA A 10 -47.20 -41.86 -90.90
N VAL A 11 -46.58 -42.46 -89.88
CA VAL A 11 -45.88 -43.77 -90.01
C VAL A 11 -46.87 -44.92 -90.21
N ALA A 12 -48.03 -44.88 -89.55
CA ALA A 12 -49.11 -45.83 -89.78
C ALA A 12 -49.63 -45.81 -91.23
N ALA A 13 -49.61 -44.64 -91.89
CA ALA A 13 -49.99 -44.50 -93.30
C ALA A 13 -48.92 -45.02 -94.29
N CYS A 14 -47.63 -44.93 -93.95
CA CYS A 14 -46.51 -45.23 -94.88
C CYS A 14 -46.07 -46.71 -94.92
N ARG A 15 -46.56 -47.61 -94.04
CA ARG A 15 -46.26 -49.07 -93.98
C ARG A 15 -44.77 -49.47 -94.03
N SER A 16 -43.84 -48.56 -93.78
CA SER A 16 -42.39 -48.83 -93.76
C SER A 16 -41.98 -49.37 -92.39
N THR A 17 -41.46 -50.60 -92.33
CA THR A 17 -40.98 -51.24 -91.10
C THR A 17 -39.81 -50.48 -90.47
N ARG A 18 -38.90 -49.94 -91.30
CA ARG A 18 -37.76 -49.15 -90.84
C ARG A 18 -38.18 -47.87 -90.11
N ILE A 19 -39.15 -47.14 -90.65
CA ILE A 19 -39.62 -45.88 -90.04
C ILE A 19 -40.41 -46.17 -88.75
N LYS A 20 -41.08 -47.34 -88.66
CA LYS A 20 -41.73 -47.80 -87.44
C LYS A 20 -40.73 -48.10 -86.33
N GLU A 21 -39.64 -48.79 -86.63
CA GLU A 21 -38.55 -49.06 -85.68
C GLU A 21 -37.88 -47.75 -85.22
N GLU A 22 -37.58 -46.83 -86.13
CA GLU A 22 -37.04 -45.50 -85.81
C GLU A 22 -37.99 -44.68 -84.91
N LEU A 23 -39.31 -44.80 -85.11
CA LEU A 23 -40.31 -44.11 -84.30
C LEU A 23 -40.49 -44.76 -82.90
N GLU A 24 -40.43 -46.09 -82.80
CA GLU A 24 -40.44 -46.82 -81.53
C GLU A 24 -39.16 -46.53 -80.72
N GLU A 25 -38.01 -46.40 -81.38
CA GLU A 25 -36.76 -45.99 -80.75
C GLU A 25 -36.82 -44.53 -80.27
N LEU A 26 -37.41 -43.64 -81.06
CA LEU A 26 -37.61 -42.23 -80.71
C LEU A 26 -38.62 -42.06 -79.56
N GLU A 27 -39.66 -42.90 -79.50
CA GLU A 27 -40.60 -42.98 -78.38
C GLU A 27 -39.91 -43.50 -77.11
N LYS A 28 -39.11 -44.57 -77.19
CA LYS A 28 -38.30 -45.05 -76.07
C LYS A 28 -37.33 -43.97 -75.56
N ARG A 29 -36.69 -43.22 -76.45
CA ARG A 29 -35.81 -42.10 -76.10
C ARG A 29 -36.57 -40.95 -75.43
N ILE A 30 -37.76 -40.60 -75.90
CA ILE A 30 -38.58 -39.53 -75.29
C ILE A 30 -39.11 -39.96 -73.92
N MET A 31 -39.61 -41.20 -73.79
CA MET A 31 -40.06 -41.75 -72.51
C MET A 31 -38.92 -41.87 -71.50
N SER A 32 -37.71 -42.27 -71.95
CA SER A 32 -36.49 -42.26 -71.14
C SER A 32 -36.16 -40.84 -70.68
N LYS A 33 -36.23 -39.85 -71.57
CA LYS A 33 -35.97 -38.44 -71.24
C LYS A 33 -37.02 -37.85 -70.27
N GLU A 34 -38.29 -38.19 -70.42
CA GLU A 34 -39.34 -37.78 -69.48
C GLU A 34 -39.13 -38.42 -68.09
N ALA A 35 -38.76 -39.70 -68.02
CA ALA A 35 -38.42 -40.36 -66.77
C ALA A 35 -37.17 -39.75 -66.09
N ALA A 36 -36.12 -39.47 -66.87
CA ALA A 36 -34.91 -38.79 -66.39
C ALA A 36 -35.20 -37.39 -65.84
N ASN A 37 -36.09 -36.63 -66.48
CA ASN A 37 -36.52 -35.31 -65.99
C ASN A 37 -37.31 -35.39 -64.67
N VAL A 38 -38.17 -36.40 -64.50
CA VAL A 38 -38.90 -36.60 -63.24
C VAL A 38 -37.95 -37.01 -62.10
N LEU A 39 -36.98 -37.89 -62.38
CA LEU A 39 -35.96 -38.30 -61.43
C LEU A 39 -35.07 -37.13 -61.01
N ARG A 40 -34.72 -36.26 -61.97
CA ARG A 40 -33.98 -35.02 -61.71
C ARG A 40 -34.74 -34.06 -60.80
N GLY A 41 -36.03 -33.83 -61.07
CA GLY A 41 -36.87 -32.97 -60.22
C GLY A 41 -36.94 -33.47 -58.77
N ARG A 42 -37.12 -34.79 -58.57
CA ARG A 42 -37.10 -35.39 -57.23
C ARG A 42 -35.73 -35.34 -56.56
N ALA A 43 -34.66 -35.47 -57.34
CA ALA A 43 -33.31 -35.30 -56.82
C ALA A 43 -33.06 -33.85 -56.36
N GLU A 44 -33.53 -32.86 -57.11
CA GLU A 44 -33.45 -31.44 -56.71
C GLU A 44 -34.25 -31.14 -55.45
N GLU A 45 -35.44 -31.75 -55.28
CA GLU A 45 -36.20 -31.69 -54.03
C GLU A 45 -35.43 -32.28 -52.85
N ALA A 46 -34.79 -33.45 -53.04
CA ALA A 46 -33.98 -34.09 -52.01
C ALA A 46 -32.75 -33.23 -51.65
N ILE A 47 -32.08 -32.63 -52.63
CA ILE A 47 -30.96 -31.70 -52.42
C ILE A 47 -31.42 -30.44 -51.66
N SER A 48 -32.56 -29.87 -52.05
CA SER A 48 -33.17 -28.74 -51.34
C SER A 48 -33.47 -29.11 -49.88
N SER A 49 -33.97 -30.33 -49.65
CA SER A 49 -34.20 -30.87 -48.31
C SER A 49 -32.91 -31.04 -47.50
N VAL A 50 -31.79 -31.46 -48.10
CA VAL A 50 -30.48 -31.51 -47.42
C VAL A 50 -30.13 -30.12 -46.90
N ARG A 51 -30.16 -29.10 -47.77
CA ARG A 51 -29.80 -27.72 -47.42
C ARG A 51 -30.74 -27.14 -46.38
N ALA A 52 -32.04 -27.36 -46.51
CA ALA A 52 -33.03 -26.92 -45.52
C ALA A 52 -32.79 -27.56 -44.14
N ASN A 53 -32.44 -28.85 -44.10
CA ASN A 53 -32.13 -29.54 -42.84
C ASN A 53 -30.82 -29.03 -42.21
N LEU A 54 -29.77 -28.78 -43.01
CA LEU A 54 -28.52 -28.18 -42.54
C LEU A 54 -28.72 -26.73 -42.06
N GLU A 55 -29.60 -25.96 -42.70
CA GLU A 55 -29.96 -24.62 -42.26
C GLU A 55 -30.75 -24.64 -40.96
N LEU A 56 -31.75 -25.53 -40.82
CA LEU A 56 -32.48 -25.73 -39.56
C LEU A 56 -31.56 -26.14 -38.42
N MET A 57 -30.54 -26.95 -38.71
CA MET A 57 -29.52 -27.32 -37.74
C MET A 57 -28.72 -26.09 -37.27
N ARG A 58 -28.19 -25.28 -38.19
CA ARG A 58 -27.34 -24.11 -37.87
C ARG A 58 -28.12 -22.94 -37.26
N VAL A 59 -29.30 -22.63 -37.79
CA VAL A 59 -30.08 -21.44 -37.39
C VAL A 59 -30.98 -21.72 -36.19
N ALA A 60 -31.62 -22.89 -36.16
CA ALA A 60 -32.52 -23.25 -35.08
C ALA A 60 -31.87 -24.15 -34.02
N GLY A 61 -30.59 -24.49 -34.16
CA GLY A 61 -29.85 -25.34 -33.22
C GLY A 61 -30.34 -26.79 -33.17
N LYS A 62 -31.08 -27.25 -34.19
CA LYS A 62 -31.70 -28.59 -34.20
C LYS A 62 -30.70 -29.65 -34.70
N ARG A 63 -29.81 -30.09 -33.81
CA ARG A 63 -28.70 -31.02 -34.10
C ARG A 63 -29.15 -32.32 -34.78
N ASN A 64 -30.28 -32.87 -34.37
CA ASN A 64 -30.85 -34.09 -34.95
C ASN A 64 -31.18 -33.97 -36.46
N LYS A 65 -31.28 -32.75 -37.01
CA LYS A 65 -31.49 -32.52 -38.44
C LYS A 65 -30.32 -32.92 -39.32
N VAL A 66 -29.14 -33.18 -38.75
CA VAL A 66 -28.02 -33.74 -39.52
C VAL A 66 -28.31 -35.16 -40.02
N GLN A 67 -29.02 -35.97 -39.23
CA GLN A 67 -29.43 -37.32 -39.65
C GLN A 67 -30.46 -37.26 -40.78
N ASP A 68 -31.40 -36.30 -40.70
CA ASP A 68 -32.36 -36.03 -41.77
C ASP A 68 -31.65 -35.53 -43.05
N ALA A 69 -30.63 -34.67 -42.93
CA ALA A 69 -29.81 -34.22 -44.05
C ALA A 69 -29.04 -35.39 -44.69
N ARG A 70 -28.48 -36.30 -43.88
CA ARG A 70 -27.80 -37.51 -44.36
C ARG A 70 -28.75 -38.45 -45.10
N ALA A 71 -29.96 -38.65 -44.58
CA ALA A 71 -30.99 -39.45 -45.24
C ALA A 71 -31.44 -38.83 -46.58
N SER A 72 -31.63 -37.50 -46.62
CA SER A 72 -31.96 -36.77 -47.85
C SER A 72 -30.83 -36.83 -48.89
N LEU A 73 -29.57 -36.80 -48.46
CA LEU A 73 -28.40 -36.96 -49.33
C LEU A 73 -28.36 -38.36 -49.95
N GLU A 74 -28.58 -39.42 -49.17
CA GLU A 74 -28.64 -40.79 -49.68
C GLU A 74 -29.81 -41.00 -50.66
N SER A 75 -30.95 -40.33 -50.43
CA SER A 75 -32.07 -40.30 -51.37
C SER A 75 -31.69 -39.60 -52.68
N ALA A 76 -31.02 -38.44 -52.60
CA ALA A 76 -30.55 -37.69 -53.76
C ALA A 76 -29.54 -38.51 -54.60
N LYS A 77 -28.58 -39.18 -53.96
CA LYS A 77 -27.61 -40.07 -54.63
C LYS A 77 -28.31 -41.16 -55.44
N LYS A 78 -29.29 -41.86 -54.84
CA LYS A 78 -30.04 -42.92 -55.52
C LYS A 78 -30.80 -42.42 -56.75
N LEU A 79 -31.35 -41.21 -56.68
CA LEU A 79 -32.12 -40.61 -57.78
C LEU A 79 -31.23 -40.09 -58.92
N LEU A 80 -30.05 -39.55 -58.59
CA LEU A 80 -29.09 -39.01 -59.57
C LEU A 80 -28.29 -40.10 -60.29
N VAL A 81 -28.02 -41.25 -59.67
CA VAL A 81 -27.40 -42.40 -60.36
C VAL A 81 -28.25 -42.88 -61.54
N CYS A 82 -29.58 -42.67 -61.47
CA CYS A 82 -30.52 -43.06 -62.50
C CYS A 82 -30.74 -42.01 -63.62
N SER A 83 -30.09 -40.83 -63.57
CA SER A 83 -30.35 -39.73 -64.52
C SER A 83 -29.43 -39.70 -65.76
N GLU A 84 -28.48 -40.63 -65.89
CA GLU A 84 -27.48 -40.72 -66.98
C GLU A 84 -26.58 -39.46 -67.15
N GLU A 85 -26.67 -38.48 -66.26
CA GLU A 85 -25.85 -37.25 -66.23
C GLU A 85 -24.77 -37.32 -65.13
N ASP A 86 -23.62 -36.67 -65.37
CA ASP A 86 -22.56 -36.57 -64.35
C ASP A 86 -22.92 -35.49 -63.32
N HIS A 87 -23.24 -35.94 -62.11
CA HIS A 87 -23.54 -35.09 -60.95
C HIS A 87 -22.50 -35.22 -59.84
N SER A 88 -21.34 -35.81 -60.13
CA SER A 88 -20.33 -36.19 -59.12
C SER A 88 -19.86 -35.00 -58.29
N ALA A 89 -19.53 -33.87 -58.94
CA ALA A 89 -19.08 -32.66 -58.25
C ALA A 89 -20.12 -32.09 -57.26
N LYS A 90 -21.41 -32.13 -57.63
CA LYS A 90 -22.51 -31.64 -56.80
C LYS A 90 -22.79 -32.57 -55.62
N LEU A 91 -22.65 -33.88 -55.82
CA LEU A 91 -22.78 -34.87 -54.76
C LEU A 91 -21.61 -34.78 -53.77
N GLU A 92 -20.37 -34.62 -54.25
CA GLU A 92 -19.19 -34.41 -53.41
C GLU A 92 -19.30 -33.12 -52.58
N GLU A 93 -19.84 -32.05 -53.16
CA GLU A 93 -20.11 -30.81 -52.44
C GLU A 93 -21.13 -31.02 -51.31
N LEU A 94 -22.25 -31.70 -51.58
CA LEU A 94 -23.27 -31.99 -50.56
C LEU A 94 -22.78 -32.99 -49.50
N GLU A 95 -21.98 -33.97 -49.87
CA GLU A 95 -21.31 -34.87 -48.92
C GLU A 95 -20.41 -34.10 -47.97
N ARG A 96 -19.65 -33.13 -48.48
CA ARG A 96 -18.83 -32.24 -47.67
C ARG A 96 -19.70 -31.37 -46.75
N GLU A 97 -20.75 -30.74 -47.27
CA GLU A 97 -21.68 -29.91 -46.47
C GLU A 97 -22.33 -30.71 -45.33
N VAL A 98 -22.76 -31.96 -45.60
CA VAL A 98 -23.32 -32.85 -44.58
C VAL A 98 -22.26 -33.30 -43.58
N GLY A 99 -21.05 -33.65 -44.05
CA GLY A 99 -19.93 -34.01 -43.17
C GLY A 99 -19.49 -32.87 -42.24
N ASP A 100 -19.48 -31.64 -42.73
CA ASP A 100 -19.25 -30.45 -41.91
C ASP A 100 -20.38 -30.26 -40.89
N GLY A 101 -21.62 -30.58 -41.26
CA GLY A 101 -22.76 -30.59 -40.35
C GLY A 101 -22.69 -31.67 -39.27
N GLU A 102 -22.22 -32.87 -39.61
CA GLU A 102 -21.99 -33.97 -38.66
C GLU A 102 -20.90 -33.61 -37.66
N LYS A 103 -19.81 -33.02 -38.14
CA LYS A 103 -18.73 -32.50 -37.29
C LYS A 103 -19.24 -31.41 -36.35
N TRP A 104 -20.04 -30.47 -36.87
CA TRP A 104 -20.65 -29.41 -36.08
C TRP A 104 -21.54 -29.98 -34.97
N ALA A 105 -22.43 -30.92 -35.30
CA ALA A 105 -23.33 -31.53 -34.32
C ALA A 105 -22.57 -32.25 -33.20
N LEU A 106 -21.53 -33.01 -33.56
CA LEU A 106 -20.67 -33.70 -32.59
C LEU A 106 -19.99 -32.74 -31.63
N LEU A 107 -19.38 -31.66 -32.14
CA LEU A 107 -18.72 -30.65 -31.30
C LEU A 107 -19.72 -29.98 -30.34
N CYS A 108 -20.94 -29.71 -30.81
CA CYS A 108 -21.99 -29.15 -29.98
C CYS A 108 -22.46 -30.14 -28.89
N ASP A 109 -22.54 -31.44 -29.18
CA ASP A 109 -22.93 -32.46 -28.20
C ASP A 109 -21.83 -32.65 -27.13
N GLU A 110 -20.57 -32.79 -27.54
CA GLU A 110 -19.43 -32.84 -26.62
C GLU A 110 -19.34 -31.57 -25.75
N GLY A 111 -19.64 -30.40 -26.33
CA GLY A 111 -19.66 -29.13 -25.61
C GLY A 111 -20.76 -29.06 -24.55
N GLU A 112 -21.98 -29.56 -24.84
CA GLU A 112 -23.07 -29.59 -23.85
C GLU A 112 -22.79 -30.58 -22.72
N GLU A 113 -22.24 -31.76 -23.02
CA GLU A 113 -21.85 -32.73 -21.99
C GLU A 113 -20.85 -32.11 -21.00
N LEU A 114 -19.83 -31.41 -21.52
CA LEU A 114 -18.84 -30.70 -20.70
C LEU A 114 -19.46 -29.54 -19.90
N LEU A 115 -20.44 -28.83 -20.48
CA LEU A 115 -21.16 -27.76 -19.78
C LEU A 115 -22.03 -28.32 -18.64
N GLU A 116 -22.71 -29.43 -18.86
CA GLU A 116 -23.51 -30.11 -17.84
C GLU A 116 -22.62 -30.68 -16.72
N GLU A 117 -21.50 -31.31 -17.06
CA GLU A 117 -20.50 -31.74 -16.08
C GLU A 117 -19.96 -30.57 -15.27
N GLY A 118 -19.60 -29.46 -15.94
CA GLY A 118 -19.14 -28.24 -15.26
C GLY A 118 -20.17 -27.67 -14.29
N ARG A 119 -21.46 -27.69 -14.66
CA ARG A 119 -22.56 -27.29 -13.76
C ARG A 119 -22.71 -28.22 -12.57
N ARG A 120 -22.57 -29.53 -12.76
CA ARG A 120 -22.64 -30.52 -11.67
C ARG A 120 -21.50 -30.33 -10.68
N LEU A 121 -20.26 -30.22 -11.17
CA LEU A 121 -19.08 -29.97 -10.33
C LEU A 121 -19.21 -28.66 -9.54
N LEU A 122 -19.78 -27.63 -10.15
CA LEU A 122 -20.06 -26.37 -9.46
C LEU A 122 -21.08 -26.52 -8.33
N GLN A 123 -22.07 -27.40 -8.47
CA GLN A 123 -23.02 -27.75 -7.40
C GLN A 123 -22.35 -28.55 -6.28
N GLU A 124 -21.35 -29.37 -6.61
CA GLU A 124 -20.52 -30.15 -5.69
C GLU A 124 -19.40 -29.31 -5.03
N GLU A 125 -19.33 -28.00 -5.32
CA GLU A 125 -18.31 -27.06 -4.85
C GLU A 125 -16.89 -27.34 -5.36
N GLU A 126 -16.73 -28.16 -6.40
CA GLU A 126 -15.46 -28.46 -7.05
C GLU A 126 -15.10 -27.40 -8.10
N VAL A 127 -14.90 -26.15 -7.63
CA VAL A 127 -14.77 -24.95 -8.47
C VAL A 127 -13.65 -25.04 -9.52
N GLU A 128 -12.49 -25.59 -9.16
CA GLU A 128 -11.35 -25.72 -10.08
C GLU A 128 -11.59 -26.73 -11.20
N GLU A 129 -12.25 -27.85 -10.88
CA GLU A 129 -12.59 -28.87 -11.88
C GLU A 129 -13.71 -28.40 -12.80
N ALA A 130 -14.72 -27.72 -12.23
CA ALA A 130 -15.78 -27.05 -12.98
C ALA A 130 -15.20 -26.07 -14.02
N GLY A 131 -14.23 -25.24 -13.63
CA GLY A 131 -13.57 -24.29 -14.54
C GLY A 131 -12.90 -24.98 -15.73
N LYS A 132 -12.17 -26.08 -15.50
CA LYS A 132 -11.52 -26.84 -16.59
C LYS A 132 -12.53 -27.41 -17.58
N LYS A 133 -13.66 -27.92 -17.08
CA LYS A 133 -14.74 -28.46 -17.92
C LYS A 133 -15.42 -27.37 -18.75
N LEU A 134 -15.67 -26.21 -18.16
CA LEU A 134 -16.26 -25.06 -18.84
C LEU A 134 -15.32 -24.45 -19.90
N GLU A 135 -14.02 -24.35 -19.64
CA GLU A 135 -13.03 -23.94 -20.65
C GLU A 135 -13.01 -24.89 -21.84
N ALA A 136 -13.07 -26.20 -21.59
CA ALA A 136 -13.16 -27.21 -22.65
C ALA A 136 -14.48 -27.10 -23.43
N ALA A 137 -15.62 -26.86 -22.76
CA ALA A 137 -16.90 -26.65 -23.40
C ALA A 137 -16.90 -25.40 -24.30
N ILE A 138 -16.39 -24.27 -23.79
CA ILE A 138 -16.26 -23.02 -24.56
C ILE A 138 -15.44 -23.25 -25.82
N LYS A 139 -14.32 -23.99 -25.72
CA LYS A 139 -13.48 -24.33 -26.87
C LYS A 139 -14.25 -25.16 -27.91
N LYS A 140 -15.04 -26.14 -27.48
CA LYS A 140 -15.87 -26.97 -28.39
C LYS A 140 -16.91 -26.14 -29.11
N PHE A 141 -17.60 -25.23 -28.41
CA PHE A 141 -18.55 -24.31 -29.04
C PHE A 141 -17.89 -23.30 -29.97
N ASP A 142 -16.69 -22.82 -29.65
CA ASP A 142 -15.90 -21.94 -30.52
C ASP A 142 -15.47 -22.64 -31.81
N GLU A 143 -14.98 -23.88 -31.72
CA GLU A 143 -14.66 -24.72 -32.87
C GLU A 143 -15.88 -25.02 -33.74
N ALA A 144 -17.07 -25.10 -33.14
CA ALA A 144 -18.34 -25.27 -33.85
C ALA A 144 -18.90 -23.93 -34.41
N GLY A 145 -18.42 -22.78 -33.97
CA GLY A 145 -19.04 -21.48 -34.27
C GLY A 145 -20.46 -21.34 -33.68
N GLU A 146 -20.73 -22.00 -32.55
CA GLU A 146 -22.03 -21.98 -31.86
C GLU A 146 -22.09 -20.92 -30.76
N ASP A 147 -22.46 -19.70 -31.15
CA ASP A 147 -22.47 -18.53 -30.27
C ASP A 147 -23.40 -18.65 -29.06
N ARG A 148 -24.56 -19.33 -29.19
CA ARG A 148 -25.56 -19.37 -28.11
C ARG A 148 -25.06 -20.23 -26.95
N SER A 149 -24.63 -21.45 -27.24
CA SER A 149 -24.08 -22.34 -26.21
C SER A 149 -22.76 -21.79 -25.65
N MET A 150 -21.94 -21.12 -26.47
CA MET A 150 -20.74 -20.42 -25.98
C MET A 150 -21.07 -19.33 -24.95
N ARG A 151 -22.12 -18.51 -25.17
CA ARG A 151 -22.56 -17.51 -24.18
C ARG A 151 -23.03 -18.17 -22.89
N ALA A 152 -23.83 -19.22 -22.98
CA ALA A 152 -24.29 -19.96 -21.82
C ALA A 152 -23.12 -20.57 -21.01
N ALA A 153 -22.11 -21.09 -21.69
CA ALA A 153 -20.91 -21.61 -21.04
C ALA A 153 -20.09 -20.48 -20.37
N ARG A 154 -19.96 -19.32 -21.01
CA ARG A 154 -19.32 -18.13 -20.43
C ARG A 154 -20.05 -17.59 -19.20
N ASP A 155 -21.39 -17.65 -19.18
CA ASP A 155 -22.18 -17.22 -18.02
C ASP A 155 -21.90 -18.12 -16.80
N VAL A 156 -21.78 -19.44 -17.01
CA VAL A 156 -21.40 -20.37 -15.93
C VAL A 156 -19.92 -20.17 -15.55
N GLN A 157 -19.04 -19.91 -16.51
CA GLN A 157 -17.62 -19.60 -16.24
C GLN A 157 -17.47 -18.35 -15.37
N ALA A 158 -18.28 -17.31 -15.62
CA ALA A 158 -18.29 -16.12 -14.78
C ALA A 158 -18.67 -16.44 -13.33
N GLU A 159 -19.58 -17.39 -13.10
CA GLU A 159 -19.91 -17.85 -11.75
C GLU A 159 -18.76 -18.63 -11.09
N VAL A 160 -18.05 -19.48 -11.84
CA VAL A 160 -16.82 -20.13 -11.38
C VAL A 160 -15.79 -19.08 -10.95
N ASP A 161 -15.58 -18.05 -11.75
CA ASP A 161 -14.60 -16.99 -11.45
C ASP A 161 -14.99 -16.17 -10.21
N ARG A 162 -16.29 -15.93 -9.98
CA ARG A 162 -16.79 -15.33 -8.73
C ARG A 162 -16.46 -16.20 -7.52
N ARG A 163 -16.72 -17.51 -7.60
CA ARG A 163 -16.43 -18.45 -6.49
C ARG A 163 -14.93 -18.57 -6.24
N ARG A 164 -14.10 -18.64 -7.28
CA ARG A 164 -12.62 -18.60 -7.16
C ARG A 164 -12.17 -17.34 -6.43
N SER A 165 -12.74 -16.20 -6.78
CA SER A 165 -12.42 -14.93 -6.13
C SER A 165 -12.85 -14.92 -4.65
N ALA A 166 -14.00 -15.53 -4.32
CA ALA A 166 -14.44 -15.69 -2.93
C ALA A 166 -13.45 -16.52 -2.09
N VAL A 167 -12.95 -17.65 -2.64
CA VAL A 167 -11.96 -18.50 -1.97
C VAL A 167 -10.65 -17.75 -1.75
N ARG A 168 -10.09 -17.13 -2.80
CA ARG A 168 -8.85 -16.34 -2.67
C ARG A 168 -9.01 -15.18 -1.69
N GLY A 169 -10.15 -14.48 -1.73
CA GLY A 169 -10.48 -13.44 -0.77
C GLY A 169 -10.47 -13.96 0.67
N ALA A 170 -11.06 -15.14 0.91
CA ALA A 170 -11.07 -15.76 2.24
C ALA A 170 -9.67 -16.18 2.72
N GLU A 171 -8.83 -16.73 1.84
CA GLU A 171 -7.43 -17.06 2.15
C GLU A 171 -6.62 -15.81 2.51
N LEU A 172 -6.80 -14.71 1.75
CA LEU A 172 -6.17 -13.42 2.04
C LEU A 172 -6.65 -12.85 3.37
N LEU A 173 -7.95 -12.93 3.66
CA LEU A 173 -8.52 -12.47 4.93
C LEU A 173 -7.94 -13.23 6.13
N GLU A 174 -7.79 -14.54 6.00
CA GLU A 174 -7.19 -15.38 7.04
C GLU A 174 -5.70 -15.09 7.21
N ALA A 175 -4.97 -14.86 6.10
CA ALA A 175 -3.58 -14.42 6.14
C ALA A 175 -3.43 -13.04 6.83
N MET A 176 -4.34 -12.10 6.54
CA MET A 176 -4.39 -10.79 7.20
C MET A 176 -4.57 -10.92 8.72
N ARG A 177 -5.47 -11.80 9.18
CA ARG A 177 -5.66 -12.04 10.63
C ARG A 177 -4.38 -12.54 11.30
N ARG A 178 -3.68 -13.50 10.70
CA ARG A 178 -2.38 -13.98 11.22
C ARG A 178 -1.33 -12.87 11.25
N ARG A 179 -1.25 -12.04 10.20
CA ARG A 179 -0.31 -10.91 10.17
C ARG A 179 -0.65 -9.81 11.17
N MET A 180 -1.93 -9.61 11.48
CA MET A 180 -2.36 -8.71 12.57
C MET A 180 -1.84 -9.19 13.92
N GLU A 181 -1.93 -10.49 14.21
CA GLU A 181 -1.40 -11.09 15.44
C GLU A 181 0.13 -10.97 15.53
N GLU A 182 0.82 -11.18 14.41
CA GLU A 182 2.27 -11.01 14.27
C GLU A 182 2.72 -9.53 14.26
N ARG A 183 1.79 -8.58 14.37
CA ARG A 183 2.04 -7.12 14.32
C ARG A 183 2.70 -6.65 13.03
N GLN A 184 2.52 -7.38 11.93
CA GLN A 184 3.04 -7.04 10.60
C GLN A 184 2.04 -6.15 9.85
N TYR A 185 1.71 -5.00 10.45
CA TYR A 185 0.63 -4.12 9.99
C TYR A 185 0.81 -3.60 8.56
N GLY A 186 2.05 -3.37 8.12
CA GLY A 186 2.35 -2.99 6.74
C GLY A 186 1.89 -4.03 5.72
N GLN A 187 2.14 -5.32 5.98
CA GLN A 187 1.68 -6.41 5.12
C GLN A 187 0.17 -6.57 5.14
N VAL A 188 -0.49 -6.34 6.29
CA VAL A 188 -1.94 -6.33 6.39
C VAL A 188 -2.52 -5.27 5.46
N CYS A 189 -1.97 -4.05 5.47
CA CYS A 189 -2.42 -2.96 4.60
C CYS A 189 -2.28 -3.27 3.11
N GLU A 190 -1.23 -4.00 2.71
CA GLU A 190 -1.04 -4.44 1.32
C GLU A 190 -2.03 -5.54 0.93
N MET A 191 -2.18 -6.55 1.77
CA MET A 191 -3.10 -7.67 1.53
C MET A 191 -4.57 -7.23 1.54
N SER A 192 -4.95 -6.23 2.35
CA SER A 192 -6.29 -5.66 2.37
C SER A 192 -6.73 -5.21 0.97
N LYS A 193 -5.85 -4.55 0.21
CA LYS A 193 -6.19 -4.07 -1.15
C LYS A 193 -6.47 -5.22 -2.11
N LEU A 194 -5.72 -6.32 -1.99
CA LEU A 194 -5.94 -7.52 -2.81
C LEU A 194 -7.23 -8.23 -2.40
N ALA A 195 -7.47 -8.39 -1.09
CA ALA A 195 -8.67 -9.02 -0.56
C ALA A 195 -9.94 -8.26 -0.95
N GLU A 196 -9.90 -6.92 -0.90
CA GLU A 196 -10.99 -6.05 -1.33
C GLU A 196 -11.38 -6.30 -2.79
N VAL A 197 -10.39 -6.37 -3.70
CA VAL A 197 -10.61 -6.66 -5.12
C VAL A 197 -11.23 -8.04 -5.32
N GLU A 198 -10.73 -9.06 -4.62
CA GLU A 198 -11.25 -10.42 -4.74
C GLU A 198 -12.69 -10.54 -4.20
N PHE A 199 -13.02 -9.90 -3.07
CA PHE A 199 -14.39 -9.88 -2.55
C PHE A 199 -15.35 -9.04 -3.39
N MET A 200 -14.89 -7.92 -3.98
CA MET A 200 -15.69 -7.16 -4.94
C MET A 200 -16.02 -8.00 -6.19
N ARG A 201 -15.05 -8.73 -6.74
CA ARG A 201 -15.25 -9.65 -7.87
C ARG A 201 -16.23 -10.77 -7.52
N ALA A 202 -16.17 -11.27 -6.28
CA ALA A 202 -17.09 -12.28 -5.77
C ALA A 202 -18.51 -11.74 -5.45
N GLY A 203 -18.71 -10.43 -5.41
CA GLY A 203 -19.98 -9.82 -4.98
C GLY A 203 -20.25 -9.88 -3.48
N MET A 204 -19.20 -10.05 -2.65
CA MET A 204 -19.29 -10.21 -1.19
C MET A 204 -19.05 -8.89 -0.46
N GLY A 205 -20.04 -7.99 -0.53
CA GLY A 205 -19.92 -6.63 0.04
C GLY A 205 -19.73 -6.59 1.57
N ASP A 206 -20.27 -7.57 2.30
CA ASP A 206 -20.07 -7.73 3.74
C ASP A 206 -18.59 -7.99 4.08
N LYS A 207 -17.91 -8.80 3.26
CA LYS A 207 -16.49 -9.10 3.40
C LYS A 207 -15.60 -7.93 3.03
N VAL A 208 -16.00 -7.11 2.06
CA VAL A 208 -15.32 -5.84 1.75
C VAL A 208 -15.29 -4.94 3.01
N VAL A 209 -16.42 -4.79 3.69
CA VAL A 209 -16.49 -4.01 4.94
C VAL A 209 -15.61 -4.61 6.05
N GLU A 210 -15.52 -5.94 6.14
CA GLU A 210 -14.62 -6.62 7.09
C GLU A 210 -13.14 -6.30 6.79
N VAL A 211 -12.75 -6.35 5.52
CA VAL A 211 -11.40 -6.01 5.05
C VAL A 211 -11.08 -4.54 5.31
N GLU A 212 -12.00 -3.62 5.05
CA GLU A 212 -11.84 -2.18 5.32
C GLU A 212 -11.62 -1.90 6.80
N LYS A 213 -12.36 -2.56 7.69
CA LYS A 213 -12.16 -2.41 9.14
C LYS A 213 -10.77 -2.88 9.57
N MET A 214 -10.33 -4.04 9.09
CA MET A 214 -8.97 -4.52 9.36
C MET A 214 -7.89 -3.60 8.78
N PHE A 215 -8.12 -3.05 7.58
CA PHE A 215 -7.22 -2.07 6.98
C PHE A 215 -7.11 -0.81 7.85
N GLN A 216 -8.23 -0.25 8.29
CA GLN A 216 -8.24 0.94 9.14
C GLN A 216 -7.54 0.69 10.48
N GLU A 217 -7.78 -0.47 11.10
CA GLU A 217 -7.13 -0.88 12.34
C GLU A 217 -5.62 -1.04 12.14
N ALA A 218 -5.19 -1.79 11.12
CA ALA A 218 -3.78 -1.99 10.80
C ALA A 218 -3.08 -0.67 10.48
N SER A 219 -3.69 0.20 9.67
CA SER A 219 -3.15 1.51 9.32
C SER A 219 -3.02 2.42 10.55
N GLY A 220 -4.01 2.41 11.45
CA GLY A 220 -3.96 3.13 12.72
C GLY A 220 -2.83 2.63 13.61
N LEU A 221 -2.65 1.31 13.73
CA LEU A 221 -1.57 0.70 14.52
C LEU A 221 -0.19 0.96 13.92
N LEU A 222 -0.04 0.87 12.60
CA LEU A 222 1.18 1.19 11.87
C LEU A 222 1.58 2.64 12.10
N THR A 223 0.64 3.57 11.94
CA THR A 223 0.87 5.01 12.17
C THR A 223 1.31 5.28 13.62
N ARG A 224 0.70 4.61 14.60
CA ARG A 224 1.13 4.71 16.01
C ARG A 224 2.54 4.18 16.22
N HIS A 225 2.90 3.08 15.56
CA HIS A 225 4.25 2.53 15.64
C HIS A 225 5.29 3.48 15.05
N GLU A 226 5.06 3.99 13.83
CA GLU A 226 5.95 4.95 13.18
C GLU A 226 6.09 6.25 13.99
N ASN A 227 4.99 6.74 14.59
CA ASN A 227 5.03 7.88 15.48
C ASN A 227 5.83 7.57 16.76
N ALA A 228 5.71 6.36 17.33
CA ALA A 228 6.50 5.97 18.49
C ALA A 228 8.00 5.92 18.16
N GLU A 229 8.39 5.39 17.00
CA GLU A 229 9.79 5.36 16.55
C GLU A 229 10.34 6.76 16.34
N LYS A 230 9.61 7.63 15.63
CA LYS A 230 10.00 9.05 15.45
C LYS A 230 10.13 9.76 16.79
N GLY A 231 9.16 9.58 17.69
CA GLY A 231 9.20 10.12 19.04
C GLY A 231 10.42 9.65 19.82
N GLN A 232 10.80 8.37 19.68
CA GLN A 232 11.98 7.81 20.30
C GLN A 232 13.28 8.45 19.78
N THR A 233 13.40 8.66 18.47
CA THR A 233 14.54 9.36 17.88
C THR A 233 14.66 10.79 18.44
N PHE A 234 13.58 11.56 18.46
CA PHE A 234 13.59 12.91 19.03
C PHE A 234 13.95 12.92 20.52
N LEU A 235 13.50 11.93 21.29
CA LEU A 235 13.84 11.80 22.70
C LEU A 235 15.34 11.50 22.90
N GLU A 236 15.91 10.64 22.08
CA GLU A 236 17.35 10.33 22.10
C GLU A 236 18.20 11.54 21.70
N ASP A 237 17.78 12.28 20.67
CA ASP A 237 18.44 13.52 20.25
C ASP A 237 18.34 14.60 21.34
N ALA A 238 17.18 14.71 22.02
CA ALA A 238 17.01 15.62 23.15
C ALA A 238 18.00 15.30 24.28
N ARG A 239 18.17 14.02 24.62
CA ARG A 239 19.16 13.58 25.62
C ARG A 239 20.59 13.94 25.24
N GLN A 240 20.94 13.78 23.96
CA GLN A 240 22.26 14.19 23.48
C GLN A 240 22.45 15.71 23.57
N ALA A 241 21.42 16.50 23.24
CA ALA A 241 21.46 17.95 23.37
C ALA A 241 21.63 18.39 24.85
N VAL A 242 20.93 17.73 25.79
CA VAL A 242 21.14 17.94 27.24
C VAL A 242 22.60 17.67 27.62
N ALA A 243 23.15 16.54 27.20
CA ALA A 243 24.54 16.17 27.51
C ALA A 243 25.58 17.15 26.95
N ARG A 244 25.27 17.84 25.84
CA ARG A 244 26.12 18.88 25.23
C ARG A 244 25.90 20.28 25.82
N GLY A 245 24.92 20.46 26.69
CA GLY A 245 24.57 21.76 27.25
C GLY A 245 23.66 22.62 26.35
N GLU A 246 23.09 22.05 25.29
CA GLU A 246 22.30 22.76 24.27
C GLU A 246 20.81 22.87 24.68
N MET A 247 20.51 23.57 25.79
CA MET A 247 19.18 23.57 26.45
C MET A 247 18.01 23.97 25.53
N ARG A 248 18.20 24.99 24.69
CA ARG A 248 17.16 25.43 23.74
C ARG A 248 16.82 24.36 22.72
N GLN A 249 17.83 23.64 22.23
CA GLN A 249 17.65 22.55 21.29
C GLN A 249 16.99 21.35 21.96
N ALA A 250 17.43 20.99 23.17
CA ALA A 250 16.82 19.93 23.96
C ALA A 250 15.31 20.18 24.18
N LYS A 251 14.93 21.39 24.61
CA LYS A 251 13.51 21.76 24.78
C LYS A 251 12.70 21.65 23.49
N SER A 252 13.24 22.12 22.37
CA SER A 252 12.57 21.99 21.07
C SER A 252 12.32 20.53 20.70
N LEU A 253 13.35 19.68 20.86
CA LEU A 253 13.27 18.24 20.53
C LEU A 253 12.29 17.51 21.46
N LEU A 254 12.20 17.88 22.74
CA LEU A 254 11.21 17.32 23.67
C LEU A 254 9.78 17.68 23.28
N VAL A 255 9.52 18.89 22.79
CA VAL A 255 8.19 19.28 22.28
C VAL A 255 7.79 18.40 21.10
N ASP A 256 8.71 18.16 20.16
CA ASP A 256 8.48 17.29 19.02
C ASP A 256 8.25 15.84 19.46
N ALA A 257 9.11 15.29 20.32
CA ALA A 257 8.94 13.95 20.90
C ALA A 257 7.58 13.79 21.59
N LYS A 258 7.15 14.79 22.38
CA LYS A 258 5.88 14.82 23.09
C LYS A 258 4.69 14.79 22.14
N ALA A 259 4.76 15.52 21.02
CA ALA A 259 3.74 15.48 19.99
C ALA A 259 3.62 14.08 19.38
N PHE A 260 4.73 13.47 18.98
CA PHE A 260 4.75 12.13 18.40
C PHE A 260 4.26 11.04 19.38
N PHE A 261 4.68 11.07 20.64
CA PHE A 261 4.20 10.10 21.64
C PHE A 261 2.72 10.27 22.01
N ARG A 262 2.17 11.48 21.93
CA ARG A 262 0.71 11.70 22.04
C ARG A 262 -0.04 11.01 20.90
N PHE A 263 0.44 11.14 19.66
CA PHE A 263 -0.16 10.45 18.52
C PHE A 263 0.02 8.93 18.58
N ALA A 264 1.08 8.45 19.25
CA ALA A 264 1.33 7.03 19.49
C ALA A 264 0.61 6.45 20.73
N ASP A 265 -0.09 7.28 21.53
CA ASP A 265 -0.71 6.93 22.81
C ASP A 265 0.26 6.27 23.83
N ARG A 266 1.51 6.75 23.87
CA ARG A 266 2.58 6.26 24.75
C ARG A 266 2.69 7.10 26.03
N ARG A 267 1.81 6.85 27.00
CA ARG A 267 1.76 7.64 28.26
C ARG A 267 3.02 7.53 29.12
N ASP A 268 3.61 6.33 29.17
CA ASP A 268 4.88 6.04 29.85
C ASP A 268 6.01 6.94 29.35
N ARG A 269 6.08 7.17 28.04
CA ARG A 269 7.09 8.04 27.43
C ARG A 269 6.83 9.52 27.66
N LEU A 270 5.57 9.93 27.83
CA LEU A 270 5.24 11.30 28.19
C LEU A 270 5.70 11.63 29.62
N GLU A 271 5.60 10.69 30.55
CA GLU A 271 6.14 10.85 31.91
C GLU A 271 7.68 10.97 31.91
N GLU A 272 8.34 10.20 31.06
CA GLU A 272 9.80 10.29 30.87
C GLU A 272 10.22 11.66 30.31
N ILE A 273 9.48 12.20 29.34
CA ILE A 273 9.70 13.57 28.84
C ILE A 273 9.53 14.59 29.96
N SER A 274 8.49 14.48 30.80
CA SER A 274 8.29 15.42 31.90
C SER A 274 9.43 15.40 32.92
N LYS A 275 10.03 14.24 33.21
CA LYS A 275 11.23 14.17 34.06
C LYS A 275 12.43 14.88 33.45
N ILE A 276 12.63 14.76 32.14
CA ILE A 276 13.72 15.47 31.45
C ILE A 276 13.44 16.98 31.39
N GLU A 277 12.17 17.40 31.23
CA GLU A 277 11.75 18.80 31.34
C GLU A 277 12.09 19.37 32.73
N GLU A 278 11.82 18.62 33.81
CA GLU A 278 12.19 18.99 35.18
C GLU A 278 13.72 19.10 35.36
N GLU A 279 14.50 18.11 34.88
CA GLU A 279 15.96 18.15 34.93
C GLU A 279 16.53 19.37 34.17
N LEU A 280 15.95 19.72 33.02
CA LEU A 280 16.33 20.90 32.24
C LEU A 280 16.08 22.20 33.01
N GLU A 281 14.95 22.32 33.70
CA GLU A 281 14.64 23.48 34.53
C GLU A 281 15.61 23.59 35.73
N GLU A 282 15.98 22.48 36.35
CA GLU A 282 16.99 22.45 37.41
C GLU A 282 18.37 22.90 36.91
N ILE A 283 18.76 22.49 35.70
CA ILE A 283 20.05 22.92 35.11
C ILE A 283 20.02 24.42 34.79
N GLU A 284 18.95 24.92 34.17
CA GLU A 284 18.83 26.35 33.85
C GLU A 284 18.81 27.23 35.11
N THR A 285 18.07 26.81 36.14
CA THR A 285 18.02 27.55 37.41
C THR A 285 19.38 27.57 38.10
N ARG A 286 20.14 26.47 38.02
CA ARG A 286 21.53 26.41 38.52
C ARG A 286 22.47 27.30 37.71
N GLN A 287 22.38 27.29 36.38
CA GLN A 287 23.18 28.16 35.52
C GLN A 287 22.93 29.65 35.81
N LEU A 288 21.66 30.03 35.96
CA LEU A 288 21.30 31.40 36.32
C LEU A 288 21.84 31.78 37.71
N ALA A 289 21.78 30.88 38.69
CA ALA A 289 22.36 31.10 40.01
C ALA A 289 23.89 31.26 39.94
N ASN A 290 24.58 30.42 39.16
CA ASN A 290 26.02 30.51 38.91
C ASN A 290 26.39 31.87 38.30
N GLU A 291 25.67 32.34 37.28
CA GLU A 291 25.90 33.65 36.65
C GLU A 291 25.67 34.81 37.62
N GLN A 292 24.61 34.75 38.44
CA GLN A 292 24.34 35.75 39.47
C GLN A 292 25.44 35.81 40.52
N VAL A 293 25.93 34.65 40.98
CA VAL A 293 27.03 34.58 41.94
C VAL A 293 28.32 35.09 41.32
N ASP A 294 28.65 34.71 40.08
CA ASP A 294 29.85 35.19 39.38
C ASP A 294 29.87 36.72 39.23
N MET A 295 28.74 37.31 38.84
CA MET A 295 28.61 38.78 38.77
C MET A 295 28.77 39.42 40.15
N ALA A 296 28.12 38.87 41.18
CA ALA A 296 28.24 39.39 42.54
C ALA A 296 29.66 39.27 43.11
N LEU A 297 30.38 38.19 42.80
CA LEU A 297 31.79 38.01 43.17
C LEU A 297 32.68 39.05 42.48
N LYS A 298 32.47 39.33 41.19
CA LYS A 298 33.19 40.38 40.47
C LYS A 298 32.94 41.76 41.07
N ASP A 299 31.69 42.07 41.39
CA ASP A 299 31.32 43.33 42.05
C ASP A 299 31.91 43.42 43.47
N ALA A 300 31.91 42.34 44.24
CA ALA A 300 32.51 42.30 45.57
C ALA A 300 34.02 42.56 45.49
N HIS A 301 34.76 41.89 44.60
CA HIS A 301 36.18 42.14 44.39
C HIS A 301 36.48 43.59 44.00
N ARG A 302 35.67 44.18 43.12
CA ARG A 302 35.79 45.59 42.74
C ARG A 302 35.60 46.51 43.95
N LEU A 303 34.53 46.31 44.73
CA LEU A 303 34.24 47.13 45.92
C LEU A 303 35.32 46.98 47.02
N ILE A 304 35.89 45.78 47.19
CA ILE A 304 37.03 45.55 48.09
C ILE A 304 38.23 46.39 47.65
N SER A 305 38.55 46.39 46.35
CA SER A 305 39.65 47.19 45.81
C SER A 305 39.45 48.71 45.96
N GLU A 306 38.19 49.16 45.88
CA GLU A 306 37.77 50.55 46.11
C GLU A 306 37.71 50.91 47.61
N LYS A 307 38.01 49.96 48.51
CA LYS A 307 37.93 50.09 49.98
C LYS A 307 36.50 50.38 50.48
N ASP A 308 35.48 50.01 49.71
CA ASP A 308 34.08 50.06 50.12
C ASP A 308 33.64 48.73 50.76
N PHE A 309 34.14 48.48 51.98
CA PHE A 309 33.92 47.23 52.69
C PHE A 309 32.45 47.02 53.08
N ARG A 310 31.70 48.10 53.35
CA ARG A 310 30.29 48.01 53.74
C ARG A 310 29.45 47.47 52.59
N TYR A 311 29.58 48.04 51.39
CA TYR A 311 28.82 47.56 50.25
C TYR A 311 29.33 46.20 49.75
N SER A 312 30.63 45.91 49.89
CA SER A 312 31.19 44.57 49.63
C SER A 312 30.50 43.47 50.44
N ARG A 313 30.26 43.70 51.75
CA ARG A 313 29.51 42.75 52.61
C ARG A 313 28.09 42.52 52.13
N ILE A 314 27.40 43.57 51.68
CA ILE A 314 26.02 43.47 51.18
C ILE A 314 25.97 42.64 49.90
N VAL A 315 26.91 42.88 48.97
CA VAL A 315 27.00 42.10 47.73
C VAL A 315 27.33 40.64 48.01
N LEU A 316 28.28 40.35 48.90
CA LEU A 316 28.58 38.98 49.31
C LEU A 316 27.41 38.28 50.00
N SER A 317 26.64 38.98 50.84
CA SER A 317 25.43 38.41 51.45
C SER A 317 24.40 38.01 50.40
N LYS A 318 24.22 38.82 49.34
CA LYS A 318 23.33 38.49 48.22
C LYS A 318 23.88 37.33 47.38
N ALA A 319 25.19 37.26 47.20
CA ALA A 319 25.85 36.13 46.56
C ALA A 319 25.60 34.82 47.34
N GLU A 320 25.65 34.85 48.67
CA GLU A 320 25.34 33.68 49.51
C GLU A 320 23.91 33.18 49.35
N GLU A 321 22.94 34.10 49.29
CA GLU A 321 21.53 33.77 49.04
C GLU A 321 21.36 33.08 47.67
N ALA A 322 21.99 33.61 46.63
CA ALA A 322 21.98 32.99 45.30
C ALA A 322 22.72 31.65 45.26
N ALA A 323 23.80 31.51 46.04
CA ALA A 323 24.65 30.32 46.05
C ALA A 323 23.99 29.09 46.68
N ALA A 324 22.84 29.24 47.36
CA ALA A 324 22.03 28.11 47.82
C ALA A 324 21.63 27.16 46.67
N ARG A 325 21.52 27.68 45.45
CA ARG A 325 21.15 26.95 44.23
C ARG A 325 22.29 26.82 43.21
N ALA A 326 23.45 27.39 43.50
CA ALA A 326 24.62 27.36 42.63
C ALA A 326 25.48 26.11 42.86
N ASP A 327 26.45 25.89 41.99
CA ASP A 327 27.46 24.84 42.16
C ASP A 327 28.34 25.07 43.39
N GLU A 328 28.86 23.98 43.95
CA GLU A 328 29.67 24.00 45.17
C GLU A 328 30.95 24.85 45.02
N HIS A 329 31.51 24.92 43.81
CA HIS A 329 32.65 25.78 43.50
C HIS A 329 32.37 27.25 43.83
N TYR A 330 31.19 27.77 43.47
CA TYR A 330 30.82 29.16 43.74
C TYR A 330 30.67 29.45 45.23
N LYS A 331 30.18 28.49 46.02
CA LYS A 331 30.12 28.62 47.48
C LYS A 331 31.52 28.74 48.08
N GLN A 332 32.48 27.98 47.58
CA GLN A 332 33.88 28.07 48.00
C GLN A 332 34.51 29.41 47.60
N GLU A 333 34.23 29.92 46.39
CA GLU A 333 34.71 31.22 45.95
C GLU A 333 34.15 32.38 46.79
N ILE A 334 32.88 32.31 47.22
CA ILE A 334 32.31 33.29 48.17
C ILE A 334 33.06 33.28 49.50
N VAL A 335 33.37 32.10 50.04
CA VAL A 335 34.16 31.98 51.28
C VAL A 335 35.54 32.61 51.10
N ARG A 336 36.21 32.34 49.98
CA ARG A 336 37.52 32.95 49.65
C ARG A 336 37.42 34.47 49.55
N CYS A 337 36.43 34.99 48.84
CA CYS A 337 36.21 36.42 48.70
C CYS A 337 35.91 37.09 50.05
N ARG A 338 35.16 36.42 50.94
CA ARG A 338 34.89 36.90 52.30
C ARG A 338 36.14 36.92 53.17
N THR A 339 37.00 35.91 53.08
CA THR A 339 38.30 35.92 53.76
C THR A 339 39.15 37.09 53.25
N HIS A 340 39.25 37.26 51.93
CA HIS A 340 39.98 38.37 51.33
C HIS A 340 39.45 39.74 51.76
N LEU A 341 38.12 39.93 51.82
CA LEU A 341 37.48 41.14 52.34
C LEU A 341 37.94 41.44 53.77
N ASN A 342 37.89 40.44 54.66
CA ASN A 342 38.25 40.63 56.08
C ASN A 342 39.74 40.97 56.24
N ASP A 343 40.60 40.35 55.44
CA ASP A 343 42.04 40.62 55.48
C ASP A 343 42.33 42.03 54.94
N GLU A 344 41.71 42.43 53.83
CA GLU A 344 41.84 43.79 53.26
C GLU A 344 41.31 44.89 54.19
N GLU A 345 40.21 44.64 54.90
CA GLU A 345 39.66 45.58 55.88
C GLU A 345 40.62 45.74 57.07
N ARG A 346 41.19 44.65 57.59
CA ARG A 346 42.21 44.72 58.66
C ARG A 346 43.46 45.47 58.22
N ARG A 347 43.95 45.21 57.01
CA ARG A 347 45.08 45.94 56.42
C ARG A 347 44.76 47.43 56.32
N TRP A 348 43.56 47.78 55.86
CA TRP A 348 43.11 49.17 55.76
C TRP A 348 42.98 49.86 57.12
N GLU A 349 42.40 49.19 58.12
CA GLU A 349 42.31 49.69 59.49
C GLU A 349 43.70 50.00 60.06
N ARG A 350 44.67 49.09 59.89
CA ARG A 350 46.07 49.32 60.29
C ARG A 350 46.71 50.48 59.55
N TRP A 351 46.43 50.61 58.26
CA TRP A 351 46.90 51.75 57.47
C TRP A 351 46.34 53.06 58.00
N GLN A 352 45.04 53.11 58.33
CA GLN A 352 44.40 54.29 58.92
C GLN A 352 44.95 54.61 60.31
N GLU A 353 45.25 53.60 61.13
CA GLU A 353 45.94 53.79 62.41
C GLU A 353 47.35 54.36 62.21
N GLY A 354 48.11 53.86 61.23
CA GLY A 354 49.42 54.40 60.85
C GLY A 354 49.34 55.86 60.41
N GLU A 355 48.37 56.21 59.56
CA GLU A 355 48.11 57.59 59.12
C GLU A 355 47.77 58.52 60.29
N GLU A 356 46.98 58.03 61.25
CA GLU A 356 46.66 58.79 62.46
C GLU A 356 47.90 58.97 63.35
N LYS A 357 48.76 57.96 63.50
CA LYS A 357 50.04 58.08 64.21
C LYS A 357 51.00 59.03 63.51
N LEU A 358 51.02 59.03 62.19
CA LEU A 358 51.80 59.97 61.39
C LEU A 358 51.30 61.41 61.57
N ARG A 359 49.98 61.63 61.57
CA ARG A 359 49.39 62.94 61.91
C ARG A 359 49.74 63.39 63.33
N GLN A 360 49.69 62.49 64.30
CA GLN A 360 50.10 62.77 65.68
C GLN A 360 51.60 63.12 65.77
N ALA A 361 52.46 62.41 65.03
CA ALA A 361 53.88 62.73 64.94
C ALA A 361 54.14 64.11 64.32
N GLN A 362 53.46 64.42 63.20
CA GLN A 362 53.54 65.73 62.55
C GLN A 362 53.09 66.85 63.49
N HIS A 363 52.07 66.61 64.31
CA HIS A 363 51.61 67.57 65.31
C HIS A 363 52.64 67.77 66.44
N ALA A 364 53.14 66.69 67.04
CA ALA A 364 54.15 66.75 68.10
C ALA A 364 55.45 67.44 67.62
N TYR A 365 55.86 67.18 66.38
CA TYR A 365 57.02 67.84 65.76
C TYR A 365 56.82 69.36 65.65
N LYS A 366 55.62 69.82 65.25
CA LYS A 366 55.28 71.26 65.20
C LYS A 366 55.26 71.92 66.57
N GLN A 367 55.13 71.16 67.65
CA GLN A 367 55.19 71.62 69.04
C GLN A 367 56.58 71.49 69.67
N GLU A 368 57.61 71.15 68.87
CA GLU A 368 59.00 70.92 69.31
C GLU A 368 59.17 69.77 70.31
N GLU A 369 58.15 68.89 70.44
CA GLU A 369 58.20 67.68 71.26
C GLU A 369 58.84 66.52 70.48
N PHE A 370 60.14 66.66 70.17
CA PHE A 370 60.83 65.76 69.25
C PHE A 370 60.84 64.29 69.69
N ASP A 371 60.97 64.00 71.00
CA ASP A 371 60.93 62.64 71.54
C ASP A 371 59.54 61.99 71.39
N ALA A 372 58.47 62.79 71.50
CA ALA A 372 57.12 62.31 71.29
C ALA A 372 56.86 62.09 69.80
N ALA A 373 57.33 63.00 68.94
CA ALA A 373 57.25 62.87 67.49
C ALA A 373 57.94 61.59 66.98
N LEU A 374 59.14 61.28 67.50
CA LEU A 374 59.89 60.07 67.15
C LEU A 374 59.12 58.80 67.56
N LYS A 375 58.57 58.76 68.77
CA LYS A 375 57.74 57.63 69.24
C LYS A 375 56.47 57.43 68.42
N HIS A 376 55.85 58.51 67.95
CA HIS A 376 54.68 58.43 67.09
C HIS A 376 55.05 57.97 65.67
N LEU A 377 56.22 58.36 65.16
CA LEU A 377 56.78 57.84 63.90
C LEU A 377 57.07 56.34 63.98
N ASP A 378 57.78 55.88 65.02
CA ASP A 378 58.08 54.45 65.20
C ASP A 378 56.80 53.60 65.23
N ARG A 379 55.75 54.11 65.90
CA ARG A 379 54.43 53.46 65.94
C ARG A 379 53.70 53.47 64.60
N ALA A 380 53.82 54.54 63.82
CA ALA A 380 53.29 54.58 62.45
C ALA A 380 53.99 53.54 61.56
N ASP A 381 55.32 53.46 61.67
CA ASP A 381 56.17 52.51 60.95
C ASP A 381 55.82 51.05 61.28
N GLU A 382 55.56 50.75 62.56
CA GLU A 382 55.08 49.44 63.01
C GLU A 382 53.69 49.10 62.44
N CYS A 383 52.77 50.08 62.36
CA CYS A 383 51.44 49.87 61.77
C CYS A 383 51.52 49.57 60.27
N TYR A 384 52.35 50.31 59.52
CA TYR A 384 52.54 50.06 58.09
C TYR A 384 53.25 48.74 57.82
N LYS A 385 54.33 48.40 58.55
CA LYS A 385 55.00 47.09 58.41
C LYS A 385 54.07 45.91 58.65
N LYS A 386 53.19 46.01 59.65
CA LYS A 386 52.18 44.99 59.93
C LYS A 386 51.06 44.92 58.88
N ALA A 387 50.81 46.00 58.13
CA ALA A 387 49.90 45.97 57.00
C ALA A 387 50.55 45.31 55.77
N ASP A 388 51.83 45.61 55.52
CA ASP A 388 52.61 45.05 54.42
C ASP A 388 52.96 43.56 54.63
N ASP A 389 53.24 43.13 55.87
CA ASP A 389 53.50 41.72 56.18
C ASP A 389 52.23 40.86 56.04
N GLU A 390 51.04 41.45 56.08
CA GLU A 390 49.79 40.77 55.76
C GLU A 390 49.55 40.62 54.26
N GLU A 391 50.36 41.23 53.38
CA GLU A 391 50.27 41.15 51.92
C GLU A 391 50.94 39.88 51.33
N LYS A 392 51.86 39.24 52.07
CA LYS A 392 52.59 38.01 51.69
C LYS A 392 51.81 36.73 52.02
#